data_AF-A0A2E9VQJ3-F1
#
_entry.id   AF-A0A2E9VQJ3-F1
#
_cell.length_a   1.000
_cell.length_b   1.000
_cell.length_c   1.000
_cell.angle_alpha   90.00
_cell.angle_beta   90.00
_cell.angle_gamma   90.00
#
_symmetry.space_group_name_H-M   'P 1'
#
loop_
_entity.id
_entity.type
_entity.pdbx_description
1 polymer ?
#
loop_
_entity_poly.entity_id
_entity_poly.type
_entity_poly.pdbx_seq_one_letter_code
_entity_poly.pdbx_strand_id
1 'polypeptide(L)'
;MTHRNYGSILMHLLSFPVCLAPFSLFMTGCESNTSRNGNETQAVSLPASIVIEDEEWTREPEFSAKLQERLEQYLHQHPSLAENPVISGEPQIYRNPNDATRFYWIEKTENTEPNWCCLESKSGKWTLTDGSGSPF
;
A
#
# COMPACT_ATOMS: atom_id res chain seq x y z
N MET A 1 64.66 -45.30 -28.01
CA MET A 1 64.90 -45.96 -26.71
C MET A 1 64.23 -45.09 -25.66
N THR A 2 63.17 -45.48 -24.95
CA THR A 2 62.96 -46.77 -24.27
C THR A 2 61.47 -47.00 -24.06
N HIS A 3 61.06 -48.25 -24.31
CA HIS A 3 59.78 -48.88 -23.98
C HIS A 3 59.35 -48.67 -22.52
N ARG A 4 58.04 -48.61 -22.27
CA ARG A 4 57.36 -49.62 -21.43
C ARG A 4 55.83 -49.49 -21.45
N ASN A 5 55.22 -50.51 -22.04
CA ASN A 5 53.85 -50.94 -21.79
C ASN A 5 53.74 -51.65 -20.44
N TYR A 6 52.48 -51.76 -19.98
CA TYR A 6 51.82 -52.81 -19.16
C TYR A 6 51.15 -52.31 -17.89
N GLY A 7 49.85 -52.59 -17.78
CA GLY A 7 49.10 -52.45 -16.54
C GLY A 7 47.59 -52.43 -16.73
N SER A 8 47.03 -53.53 -17.23
CA SER A 8 45.59 -53.82 -17.24
C SER A 8 45.09 -53.97 -15.80
N ILE A 9 44.11 -53.18 -15.35
CA ILE A 9 43.17 -53.60 -14.28
C ILE A 9 41.77 -53.04 -14.58
N LEU A 10 40.94 -53.98 -15.01
CA LEU A 10 39.50 -54.04 -14.94
C LEU A 10 38.96 -53.58 -13.57
N MET A 11 38.11 -52.55 -13.53
CA MET A 11 37.14 -52.44 -12.44
C MET A 11 35.78 -51.97 -12.96
N HIS A 12 34.80 -52.74 -12.51
CA HIS A 12 33.43 -52.81 -12.95
C HIS A 12 32.62 -51.58 -12.55
N LEU A 13 31.62 -51.29 -13.39
CA LEU A 13 30.26 -50.93 -13.03
C LEU A 13 30.09 -50.05 -11.78
N LEU A 14 29.82 -48.76 -12.00
CA LEU A 14 28.82 -48.07 -11.20
C LEU A 14 27.94 -47.24 -12.13
N SER A 15 26.82 -47.85 -12.51
CA SER A 15 25.60 -47.16 -12.89
C SER A 15 25.23 -46.14 -11.83
N PHE A 16 25.22 -44.86 -12.18
CA PHE A 16 24.39 -43.87 -11.51
C PHE A 16 23.90 -42.85 -12.53
N PRO A 17 22.66 -42.97 -13.03
CA PRO A 17 21.96 -41.86 -13.63
C PRO A 17 21.36 -41.06 -12.48
N VAL A 18 22.05 -40.02 -12.02
CA VAL A 18 21.40 -38.96 -11.24
C VAL A 18 21.69 -37.67 -11.97
N CYS A 19 20.99 -37.50 -13.09
CA CYS A 19 20.85 -36.20 -13.71
C CYS A 19 20.21 -35.26 -12.68
N LEU A 20 20.91 -34.16 -12.43
CA LEU A 20 20.48 -33.06 -11.61
C LEU A 20 19.01 -32.72 -11.86
N ALA A 21 18.23 -32.72 -10.78
CA ALA A 21 16.89 -32.18 -10.78
C ALA A 21 16.93 -30.70 -11.19
N PRO A 22 16.20 -30.26 -12.23
CA PRO A 22 15.82 -28.87 -12.32
C PRO A 22 14.82 -28.61 -11.19
N PHE A 23 15.24 -27.77 -10.24
CA PHE A 23 14.40 -27.20 -9.20
C PHE A 23 13.43 -26.22 -9.86
N SER A 24 12.43 -26.77 -10.56
CA SER A 24 11.33 -26.00 -11.12
C SER A 24 10.37 -25.65 -9.98
N LEU A 25 10.72 -24.63 -9.20
CA LEU A 25 9.72 -23.85 -8.47
C LEU A 25 8.86 -23.12 -9.53
N PHE A 26 7.89 -23.85 -10.08
CA PHE A 26 6.68 -23.20 -10.56
C PHE A 26 5.93 -22.73 -9.31
N MET A 27 6.17 -21.48 -8.95
CA MET A 27 5.21 -20.66 -8.21
C MET A 27 3.96 -20.53 -9.08
N THR A 28 3.13 -21.57 -9.13
CA THR A 28 1.76 -21.42 -9.62
C THR A 28 1.05 -20.64 -8.53
N GLY A 29 0.79 -19.37 -8.87
CA GLY A 29 0.23 -18.38 -7.98
C GLY A 29 -1.01 -18.91 -7.29
N CYS A 30 -1.18 -18.49 -6.03
CA CYS A 30 -2.46 -18.55 -5.37
C CYS A 30 -3.50 -17.95 -6.31
N GLU A 31 -4.35 -18.82 -6.83
CA GLU A 31 -5.66 -18.51 -7.34
C GLU A 31 -6.41 -17.80 -6.20
N SER A 32 -6.23 -16.50 -6.11
CA SER A 32 -7.08 -15.65 -5.31
C SER A 32 -8.34 -15.47 -6.13
N ASN A 33 -9.23 -16.47 -6.03
CA ASN A 33 -10.67 -16.26 -6.13
C ASN A 33 -11.10 -15.37 -4.96
N THR A 34 -10.58 -14.15 -4.88
CA THR A 34 -11.19 -13.08 -4.11
C THR A 34 -12.08 -12.37 -5.08
N SER A 35 -13.34 -12.82 -5.06
CA SER A 35 -14.50 -12.04 -5.46
C SER A 35 -14.18 -10.57 -5.30
N ARG A 36 -14.11 -9.86 -6.43
CA ARG A 36 -14.17 -8.40 -6.50
C ARG A 36 -15.53 -7.98 -5.96
N ASN A 37 -15.68 -8.06 -4.65
CA ASN A 37 -16.57 -7.23 -3.89
C ASN A 37 -15.78 -5.91 -3.81
N GLY A 38 -15.89 -5.01 -4.78
CA GLY A 38 -17.15 -4.33 -4.99
C GLY A 38 -17.52 -3.48 -3.77
N ASN A 39 -16.62 -3.31 -2.79
CA ASN A 39 -16.70 -2.20 -1.86
C ASN A 39 -16.07 -1.01 -2.58
N GLU A 40 -16.78 -0.52 -3.60
CA GLU A 40 -16.64 0.85 -4.04
C GLU A 40 -16.95 1.69 -2.82
N THR A 41 -15.92 2.08 -2.07
CA THR A 41 -16.01 3.08 -1.00
C THR A 41 -16.79 4.23 -1.59
N GLN A 42 -18.09 4.33 -1.25
CA GLN A 42 -18.99 5.31 -1.85
C GLN A 42 -18.32 6.67 -1.66
N ALA A 43 -17.81 7.24 -2.74
CA ALA A 43 -17.13 8.51 -2.73
C ALA A 43 -18.06 9.50 -2.03
N VAL A 44 -17.74 9.83 -0.78
CA VAL A 44 -18.50 10.80 -0.02
C VAL A 44 -18.37 12.09 -0.81
N SER A 45 -19.48 12.58 -1.34
CA SER A 45 -19.51 13.84 -2.06
C SER A 45 -19.32 14.97 -1.04
N LEU A 46 -18.07 15.19 -0.65
CA LEU A 46 -17.69 16.28 0.22
C LEU A 46 -17.72 17.59 -0.57
N PRO A 47 -18.12 18.70 0.09
CA PRO A 47 -18.24 20.00 -0.57
C PRO A 47 -16.88 20.46 -1.12
N ALA A 48 -16.93 21.24 -2.20
CA ALA A 48 -15.74 21.76 -2.85
C ALA A 48 -14.93 22.72 -1.96
N SER A 49 -15.59 23.39 -1.02
CA SER A 49 -14.95 24.22 -0.01
C SER A 49 -15.63 24.05 1.35
N ILE A 50 -14.83 24.20 2.40
CA ILE A 50 -15.25 24.14 3.80
C ILE A 50 -14.52 25.23 4.58
N VAL A 51 -15.13 25.68 5.68
CA VAL A 51 -14.49 26.58 6.63
C VAL A 51 -14.21 25.78 7.89
N ILE A 52 -12.93 25.69 8.28
CA ILE A 52 -12.52 25.04 9.52
C ILE A 52 -11.60 26.00 10.24
N GLU A 53 -11.91 26.31 11.50
CA GLU A 53 -11.11 27.23 12.34
C GLU A 53 -10.92 28.61 11.69
N ASP A 54 -11.99 29.15 11.07
CA ASP A 54 -11.98 30.41 10.30
C ASP A 54 -11.04 30.43 9.08
N GLU A 55 -10.46 29.29 8.70
CA GLU A 55 -9.68 29.13 7.47
C GLU A 55 -10.55 28.49 6.37
N GLU A 56 -10.47 29.03 5.15
CA GLU A 56 -11.09 28.40 3.98
C GLU A 56 -10.19 27.27 3.46
N TRP A 57 -10.79 26.10 3.29
CA TRP A 57 -10.15 24.92 2.72
C TRP A 57 -10.85 24.55 1.43
N THR A 58 -10.07 24.39 0.36
CA THR A 58 -10.57 24.01 -0.96
C THR A 58 -10.16 22.57 -1.27
N ARG A 59 -11.12 21.78 -1.76
CA ARG A 59 -10.89 20.42 -2.19
C ARG A 59 -10.04 20.42 -3.47
N GLU A 60 -8.94 19.69 -3.44
CA GLU A 60 -8.12 19.48 -4.63
C GLU A 60 -8.83 18.48 -5.57
N PRO A 61 -9.04 18.85 -6.85
CA PRO A 61 -9.71 17.97 -7.80
C PRO A 61 -8.83 16.78 -8.22
N GLU A 62 -7.52 16.90 -8.08
CA GLU A 62 -6.54 15.91 -8.53
C GLU A 62 -5.51 15.63 -7.43
N PHE A 63 -5.23 14.35 -7.19
CA PHE A 63 -4.18 13.94 -6.28
C PHE A 63 -2.82 14.00 -7.00
N SER A 64 -2.08 15.08 -6.80
CA SER A 64 -0.75 15.20 -7.44
C SER A 64 0.21 14.09 -7.01
N ALA A 65 0.96 13.52 -7.96
CA ALA A 65 1.91 12.42 -7.68
C ALA A 65 2.94 12.77 -6.60
N LYS A 66 3.41 14.02 -6.55
CA LYS A 66 4.33 14.51 -5.51
C LYS A 66 3.70 14.46 -4.12
N LEU A 67 2.40 14.79 -4.01
CA LEU A 67 1.69 14.76 -2.74
C LEU A 67 1.41 13.33 -2.30
N GLN A 68 1.09 12.45 -3.26
CA GLN A 68 0.94 11.03 -3.03
C GLN A 68 2.23 10.39 -2.50
N GLU A 69 3.37 10.64 -3.16
CA GLU A 69 4.68 10.12 -2.71
C GLU A 69 5.01 10.56 -1.28
N ARG A 70 4.73 11.83 -0.93
CA ARG A 70 4.94 12.34 0.44
C ARG A 70 4.04 11.64 1.47
N LEU A 71 2.78 11.39 1.11
CA LEU A 71 1.85 10.68 1.98
C LEU A 71 2.27 9.22 2.17
N GLU A 72 2.58 8.52 1.08
CA GLU A 72 3.05 7.13 1.12
C GLU A 72 4.33 6.99 1.93
N GLN A 73 5.29 7.90 1.75
CA GLN A 73 6.51 7.93 2.54
C GLN A 73 6.22 8.11 4.04
N TYR A 74 5.27 8.98 4.39
CA TYR A 74 4.87 9.18 5.78
C TYR A 74 4.20 7.92 6.37
N LEU A 75 3.25 7.32 5.65
CA LEU A 75 2.59 6.08 6.11
C LEU A 75 3.57 4.91 6.23
N HIS A 76 4.57 4.82 5.35
CA HIS A 76 5.63 3.81 5.43
C HIS A 76 6.52 3.99 6.68
N GLN A 77 6.77 5.22 7.09
CA GLN A 77 7.52 5.53 8.32
C GLN A 77 6.69 5.30 9.59
N HIS A 78 5.36 5.26 9.47
CA HIS A 78 4.41 5.14 10.57
C HIS A 78 3.45 3.96 10.33
N PRO A 79 3.94 2.70 10.38
CA PRO A 79 3.14 1.52 10.01
C PRO A 79 1.86 1.36 10.83
N SER A 80 1.85 1.79 12.09
CA SER A 80 0.65 1.77 12.93
C SER A 80 -0.49 2.64 12.39
N LEU A 81 -0.20 3.65 11.55
CA LEU A 81 -1.22 4.44 10.87
C LEU A 81 -1.73 3.72 9.61
N ALA A 82 -0.84 3.06 8.88
CA ALA A 82 -1.22 2.28 7.69
C ALA A 82 -2.10 1.07 8.03
N GLU A 83 -2.02 0.57 9.27
CA GLU A 83 -2.88 -0.49 9.79
C GLU A 83 -4.27 0.00 10.25
N ASN A 84 -4.52 1.31 10.27
CA ASN A 84 -5.82 1.86 10.64
C ASN A 84 -6.85 1.53 9.52
N PRO A 85 -7.94 0.81 9.83
CA PRO A 85 -8.91 0.39 8.81
C PRO A 85 -9.60 1.58 8.11
N VAL A 86 -9.73 2.72 8.79
CA VAL A 86 -10.30 3.94 8.21
C VAL A 86 -9.34 4.53 7.17
N ILE A 87 -8.03 4.38 7.33
CA ILE A 87 -7.01 4.82 6.36
C ILE A 87 -6.87 3.76 5.26
N SER A 88 -7.92 3.59 4.47
CA SER A 88 -7.95 2.69 3.32
C SER A 88 -8.45 3.40 2.07
N GLY A 89 -7.77 3.18 0.94
CA GLY A 89 -8.11 3.80 -0.34
C GLY A 89 -7.64 5.25 -0.48
N GLU A 90 -8.18 5.94 -1.48
CA GLU A 90 -7.78 7.31 -1.86
C GLU A 90 -8.41 8.36 -0.92
N PRO A 91 -7.59 9.22 -0.28
CA PRO A 91 -8.11 10.29 0.56
C PRO A 91 -8.78 11.40 -0.25
N GLN A 92 -9.69 12.11 0.40
CA GLN A 92 -10.16 13.41 -0.04
C GLN A 92 -9.21 14.50 0.45
N ILE A 93 -8.73 15.34 -0.45
CA ILE A 93 -7.62 16.27 -0.16
C ILE A 93 -8.16 17.69 -0.12
N TYR A 94 -7.81 18.41 0.94
CA TYR A 94 -8.12 19.82 1.10
C TYR A 94 -6.84 20.61 1.31
N ARG A 95 -6.74 21.78 0.70
CA ARG A 95 -5.65 22.74 0.93
C ARG A 95 -6.22 24.08 1.37
N ASN A 96 -5.47 24.75 2.24
CA ASN A 96 -5.76 26.13 2.61
C ASN A 96 -4.75 27.09 1.95
N PRO A 97 -4.99 28.42 2.01
CA PRO A 97 -4.06 29.43 1.49
C PRO A 97 -2.67 29.45 2.15
N ASN A 98 -2.54 28.81 3.32
CA ASN A 98 -1.30 28.74 4.10
C ASN A 98 -0.44 27.50 3.77
N ASP A 99 -0.73 26.81 2.66
CA ASP A 99 -0.06 25.59 2.20
C ASP A 99 -0.16 24.42 3.20
N ALA A 100 -1.15 24.44 4.09
CA ALA A 100 -1.54 23.27 4.86
C ALA A 100 -2.38 22.34 3.98
N THR A 101 -2.21 21.03 4.18
CA THR A 101 -2.93 20.00 3.44
C THR A 101 -3.58 19.05 4.43
N ARG A 102 -4.88 18.76 4.25
CA ARG A 102 -5.61 17.75 5.02
C ARG A 102 -6.02 16.60 4.10
N PHE A 103 -5.76 15.38 4.54
CA PHE A 103 -6.15 14.15 3.89
C PHE A 103 -7.27 13.52 4.73
N TYR A 104 -8.46 13.39 4.16
CA TYR A 104 -9.60 12.80 4.83
C TYR A 104 -9.91 11.43 4.25
N TRP A 105 -9.99 10.44 5.14
CA TRP A 105 -10.65 9.18 4.88
C TRP A 105 -11.94 9.13 5.67
N ILE A 106 -13.04 8.77 5.01
CA ILE A 106 -14.36 8.69 5.62
C ILE A 106 -14.93 7.32 5.29
N GLU A 107 -15.07 6.50 6.32
CA GLU A 107 -15.73 5.21 6.25
C GLU A 107 -17.23 5.43 6.53
N LYS A 108 -18.06 5.18 5.52
CA LYS A 108 -19.51 5.17 5.67
C LYS A 108 -19.96 3.77 6.09
N THR A 109 -20.63 3.71 7.23
CA THR A 109 -21.32 2.51 7.70
C THR A 109 -22.84 2.72 7.63
N GLU A 110 -23.58 1.77 7.07
CA GLU A 110 -25.04 1.87 6.99
C GLU A 110 -25.63 1.96 8.41
N ASN A 111 -26.52 2.92 8.63
CA ASN A 111 -27.25 3.14 9.90
C ASN A 111 -26.41 3.55 11.12
N THR A 112 -25.18 4.02 10.93
CA THR A 112 -24.32 4.54 12.01
C THR A 112 -23.64 5.84 11.59
N GLU A 113 -23.14 6.60 12.57
CA GLU A 113 -22.35 7.79 12.30
C GLU A 113 -21.06 7.41 11.55
N PRO A 114 -20.67 8.15 10.50
CA PRO A 114 -19.48 7.81 9.73
C PRO A 114 -18.23 7.95 10.59
N ASN A 115 -17.32 7.00 10.49
CA ASN A 115 -15.99 7.14 11.06
C ASN A 115 -15.13 7.91 10.07
N TRP A 116 -14.26 8.77 10.59
CA TRP A 116 -13.36 9.54 9.76
C TRP A 116 -11.99 9.64 10.40
N CYS A 117 -11.00 9.79 9.53
CA CYS A 117 -9.62 10.02 9.89
C CYS A 117 -9.10 11.17 9.03
N CYS A 118 -8.54 12.18 9.68
CA CYS A 118 -7.90 13.32 9.07
C CYS A 118 -6.41 13.28 9.39
N LEU A 119 -5.59 13.31 8.35
CA LEU A 119 -4.17 13.56 8.48
C LEU A 119 -3.86 14.95 7.96
N GLU A 120 -3.41 15.85 8.83
CA GLU A 120 -2.99 17.20 8.46
C GLU A 120 -1.47 17.25 8.29
N SER A 121 -1.00 17.85 7.19
CA SER A 121 0.37 18.29 6.99
C SER A 121 0.43 19.81 6.98
N LYS A 122 1.05 20.41 7.99
CA LYS A 122 1.22 21.87 8.12
C LYS A 122 2.64 22.19 8.53
N SER A 123 3.35 22.99 7.72
CA SER A 123 4.74 23.40 7.98
C SER A 123 5.70 22.22 8.27
N GLY A 124 5.51 21.10 7.58
CA GLY A 124 6.34 19.89 7.74
C GLY A 124 6.00 19.02 8.95
N LYS A 125 5.02 19.42 9.77
CA LYS A 125 4.48 18.60 10.85
C LYS A 125 3.25 17.84 10.37
N TRP A 126 3.09 16.64 10.90
CA TRP A 126 1.95 15.78 10.61
C TRP A 126 1.14 15.56 11.88
N THR A 127 -0.17 15.75 11.79
CA THR A 127 -1.12 15.58 12.90
C THR A 127 -2.24 14.65 12.45
N LEU A 128 -2.44 13.56 13.17
CA LEU A 128 -3.58 12.68 12.97
C LEU A 128 -4.72 13.10 13.89
N THR A 129 -5.94 13.11 13.37
CA THR A 129 -7.17 13.32 14.15
C THR A 129 -8.23 12.39 13.60
N ASP A 130 -8.86 11.60 14.46
CA ASP A 130 -9.92 10.68 14.10
C ASP A 130 -11.16 10.91 14.96
N GLY A 131 -12.31 10.48 14.46
CA GLY A 131 -13.58 10.65 15.15
C GLY A 131 -14.75 9.98 14.43
N SER A 132 -15.93 10.13 15.03
CA SER A 132 -17.20 9.70 14.46
C SER A 132 -18.12 10.91 14.24
N GLY A 133 -19.02 10.83 13.24
CA GLY A 133 -19.97 11.90 12.93
C GLY A 133 -19.44 12.86 11.86
N SER A 134 -19.73 14.16 11.99
CA SER A 134 -19.24 15.17 11.04
C SER A 134 -17.73 15.40 11.22
N PRO A 135 -16.91 15.35 10.15
CA PRO A 135 -15.51 15.75 10.19
C PRO A 135 -15.30 17.28 10.14
N PHE A 136 -16.40 18.06 10.02
CA PHE A 136 -16.42 19.52 9.89
C PHE A 136 -17.30 20.14 10.96
#